data_AF-A0A023G1P7-F1
#
_entry.id   AF-A0A023G1P7-F1
#
_cell.length_a   1.000
_cell.length_b   1.000
_cell.length_c   1.000
_cell.angle_alpha   90.00
_cell.angle_beta   90.00
_cell.angle_gamma   90.00
#
_symmetry.space_group_name_H-M   'P 1'
#
loop_
_entity.id
_entity.type
_entity.pdbx_description
1 polymer ?
#
loop_
_entity_poly.entity_id
_entity_poly.type
_entity_poly.pdbx_seq_one_letter_code
_entity_poly.pdbx_strand_id
1 'polypeptide(L)'
;MLLLLAFLQVVASAQGQDPCSWEAIKTCYRELAPKVRDELHPDEQGNINDEELERECRELPSRSDCYNELSLCSDDVKTNASFLEEGYKQLRDFTCDKDALKGLYKLVPCVDVHIMKECRRKYLPDALKEQVDECREASLYTTCTEETARQSCPKEYDEFRASFKRLSAAVQMLLGCERSSQATLVPHTIIVGLAAVILLLRVKET
;
A
#
# COMPACT_ATOMS: atom_id res chain seq x y z
N MET A 1 56.71 -20.42 14.89
CA MET A 1 55.89 -20.99 13.80
C MET A 1 54.60 -21.55 14.42
N LEU A 2 53.76 -20.68 15.00
CA LEU A 2 52.59 -21.05 15.80
C LEU A 2 51.65 -19.84 15.96
N LEU A 3 51.38 -19.13 14.85
CA LEU A 3 50.61 -17.87 14.85
C LEU A 3 49.88 -17.63 13.52
N LEU A 4 49.35 -18.69 12.90
CA LEU A 4 48.64 -18.60 11.60
C LEU A 4 47.41 -19.53 11.50
N LEU A 5 46.71 -19.80 12.61
CA LEU A 5 45.49 -20.62 12.61
C LEU A 5 44.37 -20.04 13.50
N ALA A 6 44.22 -18.71 13.53
CA ALA A 6 43.18 -18.05 14.33
C ALA A 6 42.33 -17.02 13.55
N PHE A 7 42.32 -17.07 12.22
CA PHE A 7 41.57 -16.12 11.37
C PHE A 7 40.60 -16.79 10.40
N LEU A 8 39.98 -17.92 10.78
CA LEU A 8 38.99 -18.61 9.93
C LEU A 8 37.62 -18.86 10.58
N GLN A 9 37.31 -18.26 11.73
CA GLN A 9 36.03 -18.53 12.39
C GLN A 9 35.39 -17.31 13.07
N VAL A 10 35.09 -16.23 12.34
CA VAL A 10 34.07 -15.27 12.77
C VAL A 10 33.43 -14.56 11.57
N VAL A 11 32.59 -15.25 10.78
CA VAL A 11 31.36 -14.64 10.20
C VAL A 11 30.34 -15.75 9.90
N ALA A 12 29.78 -16.35 10.94
CA ALA A 12 28.49 -17.02 10.87
C ALA A 12 27.77 -16.53 12.14
N SER A 13 26.91 -15.52 12.10
CA SER A 13 25.55 -15.68 11.61
C SER A 13 24.86 -14.31 11.61
N ALA A 14 24.76 -13.68 10.44
CA ALA A 14 23.58 -12.87 10.13
C ALA A 14 22.53 -13.89 9.65
N GLN A 15 21.33 -13.83 10.20
CA GLN A 15 20.30 -14.85 10.06
C GLN A 15 20.06 -15.22 8.58
N GLY A 16 20.19 -16.51 8.26
CA GLY A 16 20.16 -17.06 6.91
C GLY A 16 18.77 -17.06 6.28
N GLN A 17 18.29 -15.89 5.88
CA GLN A 17 17.15 -15.76 4.98
C GLN A 17 17.68 -15.53 3.58
N ASP A 18 17.26 -16.37 2.63
CA ASP A 18 17.64 -16.22 1.22
C ASP A 18 17.18 -14.83 0.73
N PRO A 19 18.09 -13.93 0.31
CA PRO A 19 17.74 -12.59 -0.16
C PRO A 19 16.85 -12.63 -1.41
N CYS A 20 16.82 -13.77 -2.12
CA CYS A 20 15.96 -14.00 -3.27
C CYS A 20 14.61 -14.65 -2.90
N SER A 21 14.36 -14.92 -1.61
CA SER A 21 13.05 -15.38 -1.15
C SER A 21 12.01 -14.26 -1.26
N TRP A 22 10.78 -14.62 -1.62
CA TRP A 22 9.68 -13.67 -1.74
C TRP A 22 9.46 -12.84 -0.46
N GLU A 23 9.62 -13.46 0.71
CA GLU A 23 9.45 -12.77 1.98
C GLU A 23 10.55 -11.75 2.26
N ALA A 24 11.82 -12.05 1.94
CA ALA A 24 12.92 -11.10 2.06
C ALA A 24 12.72 -9.90 1.13
N ILE A 25 12.33 -10.17 -0.12
CA ILE A 25 12.09 -9.15 -1.13
C ILE A 25 10.95 -8.22 -0.70
N LYS A 26 9.79 -8.77 -0.32
CA LYS A 26 8.65 -7.97 0.19
C LYS A 26 9.05 -7.16 1.42
N THR A 27 9.80 -7.74 2.34
CA THR A 27 10.24 -7.04 3.55
C THR A 27 11.07 -5.81 3.20
N CYS A 28 12.04 -5.95 2.28
CA CYS A 28 12.84 -4.83 1.80
C CYS A 28 11.96 -3.68 1.25
N TYR A 29 11.03 -4.00 0.34
CA TYR A 29 10.16 -2.97 -0.24
C TYR A 29 9.15 -2.38 0.74
N ARG A 30 8.63 -3.18 1.68
CA ARG A 30 7.71 -2.72 2.75
C ARG A 30 8.36 -1.64 3.61
N GLU A 31 9.66 -1.76 3.90
CA GLU A 31 10.41 -0.77 4.69
C GLU A 31 10.62 0.58 3.97
N LEU A 32 10.35 0.66 2.66
CA LEU A 32 10.42 1.91 1.89
C LEU A 32 9.16 2.77 2.06
N ALA A 33 8.00 2.17 2.36
CA ALA A 33 6.74 2.91 2.45
C ALA A 33 6.68 3.94 3.60
N PRO A 34 7.18 3.65 4.82
CA PRO A 34 7.20 4.62 5.93
C PRO A 34 8.15 5.79 5.69
N LYS A 35 9.30 5.54 5.04
CA LYS A 35 10.34 6.56 4.76
C LYS A 35 9.82 7.72 3.93
N VAL A 36 8.71 7.53 3.24
CA VAL A 36 8.13 8.52 2.35
C VAL A 36 7.09 9.42 3.05
N ARG A 37 6.60 9.03 4.24
CA ARG A 37 5.48 9.71 4.91
C ARG A 37 5.89 10.75 5.94
N ASP A 38 7.06 10.59 6.56
CA ASP A 38 7.33 11.23 7.85
C ASP A 38 8.16 12.53 7.74
N GLU A 39 8.58 12.96 6.55
CA GLU A 39 9.60 14.02 6.41
C GLU A 39 9.05 15.40 6.01
N LEU A 40 7.86 15.49 5.39
CA LEU A 40 7.32 16.79 4.95
C LEU A 40 6.26 17.33 5.92
N HIS A 41 6.49 18.55 6.41
CA HIS A 41 5.60 19.24 7.32
C HIS A 41 4.95 20.43 6.59
N PRO A 42 3.68 20.33 6.16
CA PRO A 42 3.01 21.47 5.58
C PRO A 42 2.77 22.55 6.63
N ASP A 43 2.68 23.81 6.18
CA ASP A 43 2.21 24.91 7.01
C ASP A 43 0.72 24.75 7.40
N GLU A 44 0.21 25.65 8.24
CA GLU A 44 -1.20 25.64 8.67
C GLU A 44 -2.21 25.74 7.51
N GLN A 45 -1.77 26.19 6.33
CA GLN A 45 -2.57 26.30 5.12
C GLN A 45 -2.40 25.10 4.17
N GLY A 46 -1.62 24.09 4.57
CA GLY A 46 -1.35 22.90 3.77
C GLY A 46 -0.33 23.14 2.65
N ASN A 47 0.46 24.22 2.69
CA ASN A 47 1.53 24.46 1.71
C ASN A 47 2.81 23.76 2.14
N ILE A 48 3.54 23.26 1.15
CA ILE A 48 4.81 22.55 1.34
C ILE A 48 5.93 23.49 0.91
N ASN A 49 6.99 23.53 1.72
CA ASN A 49 8.21 24.28 1.41
C ASN A 49 8.91 23.65 0.20
N ASP A 50 9.19 24.45 -0.83
CA ASP A 50 9.81 23.98 -2.07
C ASP A 50 11.25 23.48 -1.87
N GLU A 51 12.03 24.16 -1.03
CA GLU A 51 13.43 23.78 -0.77
C GLU A 51 13.51 22.46 0.01
N GLU A 52 12.60 22.26 0.96
CA GLU A 52 12.48 21.02 1.74
C GLU A 52 12.03 19.87 0.84
N LEU A 53 10.98 20.07 0.04
CA LEU A 53 10.50 19.08 -0.94
C LEU A 53 11.60 18.68 -1.92
N GLU A 54 12.32 19.65 -2.48
CA GLU A 54 13.44 19.36 -3.38
C GLU A 54 14.57 18.60 -2.69
N ARG A 55 14.85 18.90 -1.41
CA ARG A 55 15.85 18.17 -0.64
C ARG A 55 15.44 16.71 -0.48
N GLU A 56 14.24 16.45 0.04
CA GLU A 56 13.75 15.07 0.24
C GLU A 56 13.72 14.30 -1.09
N CYS A 57 13.27 14.94 -2.17
CA CYS A 57 13.24 14.32 -3.50
C CYS A 57 14.60 13.98 -4.08
N ARG A 58 15.67 14.72 -3.71
CA ARG A 58 17.04 14.38 -4.11
C ARG A 58 17.58 13.17 -3.35
N GLU A 59 17.06 12.90 -2.16
CA GLU A 59 17.48 11.76 -1.33
C GLU A 59 16.78 10.46 -1.75
N LEU A 60 15.70 10.54 -2.52
CA LEU A 60 15.01 9.37 -3.09
C LEU A 60 15.67 8.92 -4.41
N PRO A 61 16.38 7.77 -4.45
CA PRO A 61 17.07 7.34 -5.65
C PRO A 61 16.11 6.98 -6.81
N SER A 62 16.66 6.98 -8.04
CA SER A 62 15.88 6.63 -9.24
C SER A 62 15.40 5.17 -9.25
N ARG A 63 16.13 4.31 -8.53
CA ARG A 63 15.83 2.89 -8.30
C ARG A 63 16.01 2.59 -6.82
N SER A 64 15.19 1.69 -6.27
CA SER A 64 15.32 1.33 -4.86
C SER A 64 16.62 0.55 -4.59
N ASP A 65 17.11 0.63 -3.34
CA ASP A 65 18.20 -0.24 -2.91
C ASP A 65 17.82 -1.72 -2.98
N CYS A 66 16.54 -2.04 -2.73
CA CYS A 66 15.97 -3.38 -2.89
C CYS A 66 16.12 -3.91 -4.32
N TYR A 67 15.98 -3.06 -5.34
CA TYR A 67 16.23 -3.44 -6.73
C TYR A 67 17.69 -3.81 -6.97
N ASN A 68 18.64 -3.12 -6.33
CA ASN A 68 20.05 -3.46 -6.44
C ASN A 68 20.36 -4.82 -5.81
N GLU A 69 19.71 -5.16 -4.69
CA GLU A 69 19.83 -6.48 -4.07
C GLU A 69 19.23 -7.59 -4.96
N LEU A 70 18.10 -7.33 -5.63
CA LEU A 70 17.49 -8.24 -6.60
C LEU A 70 18.40 -8.55 -7.80
N SER A 71 19.41 -7.72 -8.09
CA SER A 71 20.33 -7.94 -9.21
C SER A 71 21.05 -9.30 -9.14
N LEU A 72 21.23 -9.82 -7.92
CA LEU A 72 21.87 -11.09 -7.61
C LEU A 72 20.95 -12.31 -7.76
N CYS A 73 19.64 -12.09 -7.92
CA CYS A 73 18.65 -13.16 -8.05
C CYS A 73 18.46 -13.63 -9.50
N SER A 74 17.73 -14.73 -9.69
CA SER A 74 17.37 -15.22 -11.03
C SER A 74 16.41 -14.24 -11.74
N ASP A 75 16.38 -14.32 -13.07
CA ASP A 75 15.50 -13.44 -13.86
C ASP A 75 14.02 -13.68 -13.59
N ASP A 76 13.63 -14.90 -13.23
CA ASP A 76 12.26 -15.22 -12.80
C ASP A 76 11.88 -14.46 -11.52
N VAL A 77 12.78 -14.43 -10.53
CA VAL A 77 12.57 -13.69 -9.27
C VAL A 77 12.49 -12.19 -9.55
N LYS A 78 13.40 -11.65 -10.36
CA LYS A 78 13.38 -10.23 -10.77
C LYS A 78 12.09 -9.85 -11.47
N THR A 79 11.62 -10.71 -12.39
CA THR A 79 10.38 -10.48 -13.15
C THR A 79 9.18 -10.49 -12.22
N ASN A 80 9.09 -11.46 -11.31
CA ASN A 80 8.01 -11.56 -10.34
C ASN A 80 8.02 -10.40 -9.33
N ALA A 81 9.18 -9.86 -8.98
CA ALA A 81 9.32 -8.72 -8.07
C ALA A 81 9.21 -7.35 -8.77
N SER A 82 9.14 -7.29 -10.10
CA SER A 82 9.20 -6.02 -10.85
C SER A 82 8.09 -5.03 -10.50
N PHE A 83 6.92 -5.52 -10.09
CA PHE A 83 5.81 -4.65 -9.68
C PHE A 83 6.06 -3.94 -8.35
N LEU A 84 6.93 -4.49 -7.48
CA LEU A 84 7.33 -3.83 -6.24
C LEU A 84 8.16 -2.58 -6.53
N GLU A 85 9.10 -2.67 -7.48
CA GLU A 85 9.88 -1.53 -7.96
C GLU A 85 9.01 -0.47 -8.65
N GLU A 86 8.01 -0.91 -9.41
CA GLU A 86 7.02 0.01 -9.99
C GLU A 86 6.19 0.72 -8.89
N GLY A 87 5.86 0.01 -7.81
CA GLY A 87 5.27 0.60 -6.60
C GLY A 87 6.16 1.64 -5.95
N TYR A 88 7.46 1.34 -5.79
CA TYR A 88 8.46 2.29 -5.29
C TYR A 88 8.54 3.55 -6.16
N LYS A 89 8.64 3.36 -7.48
CA LYS A 89 8.68 4.47 -8.44
C LYS A 89 7.45 5.36 -8.33
N GLN A 90 6.24 4.78 -8.29
CA GLN A 90 5.01 5.55 -8.15
C GLN A 90 4.93 6.29 -6.80
N LEU A 91 5.41 5.65 -5.73
CA LEU A 91 5.46 6.27 -4.42
C LEU A 91 6.43 7.48 -4.42
N ARG A 92 7.63 7.34 -4.99
CA ARG A 92 8.57 8.45 -5.17
C ARG A 92 7.97 9.56 -6.01
N ASP A 93 7.41 9.22 -7.17
CA ASP A 93 6.85 10.21 -8.09
C ASP A 93 5.68 10.97 -7.44
N PHE A 94 4.88 10.31 -6.60
CA PHE A 94 3.84 10.95 -5.79
C PHE A 94 4.42 11.91 -4.76
N THR A 95 5.46 11.51 -4.05
CA THR A 95 6.10 12.34 -3.02
C THR A 95 6.82 13.54 -3.58
N CYS A 96 7.30 13.44 -4.81
CA CYS A 96 7.90 14.56 -5.52
C CYS A 96 6.91 15.39 -6.33
N ASP A 97 5.62 15.06 -6.26
CA ASP A 97 4.53 15.86 -6.81
C ASP A 97 3.93 16.73 -5.69
N LYS A 98 4.35 18.00 -5.68
CA LYS A 98 3.89 19.00 -4.71
C LYS A 98 2.37 19.12 -4.66
N ASP A 99 1.71 19.08 -5.82
CA ASP A 99 0.26 19.24 -5.91
C ASP A 99 -0.47 17.99 -5.38
N ALA A 100 0.08 16.81 -5.66
CA ALA A 100 -0.44 15.57 -5.10
C ALA A 100 -0.33 15.52 -3.57
N LEU A 101 0.82 15.90 -3.01
CA LEU A 101 1.02 15.99 -1.56
C LEU A 101 0.11 17.03 -0.91
N LYS A 102 0.03 18.24 -1.49
CA LYS A 102 -0.89 19.28 -1.02
C LYS A 102 -2.34 18.78 -1.00
N GLY A 103 -2.73 18.03 -2.03
CA GLY A 103 -4.02 17.37 -2.10
C GLY A 103 -4.24 16.37 -0.96
N LEU A 104 -3.24 15.55 -0.65
CA LEU A 104 -3.29 14.60 0.46
C LEU A 104 -3.42 15.30 1.82
N TYR A 105 -2.61 16.33 2.09
CA TYR A 105 -2.67 17.07 3.36
C TYR A 105 -3.98 17.85 3.52
N LYS A 106 -4.62 18.23 2.43
CA LYS A 106 -5.98 18.76 2.45
C LYS A 106 -7.02 17.67 2.72
N LEU A 107 -6.86 16.50 2.13
CA LEU A 107 -7.79 15.38 2.29
C LEU A 107 -7.79 14.81 3.72
N VAL A 108 -6.63 14.66 4.35
CA VAL A 108 -6.52 13.98 5.66
C VAL A 108 -7.37 14.62 6.76
N PRO A 109 -7.34 15.95 6.99
CA PRO A 109 -8.16 16.59 8.03
C PRO A 109 -9.66 16.54 7.77
N CYS A 110 -10.10 16.39 6.52
CA CYS A 110 -11.54 16.37 6.19
C CYS A 110 -12.17 14.99 6.36
N VAL A 111 -11.36 13.92 6.41
CA VAL A 111 -11.85 12.55 6.60
C VAL A 111 -12.34 12.37 8.04
N ASP A 112 -13.66 12.24 8.21
CA ASP A 112 -14.26 12.02 9.53
C ASP A 112 -13.85 10.67 10.13
N VAL A 113 -13.17 10.73 11.28
CA VAL A 113 -12.63 9.54 11.96
C VAL A 113 -13.73 8.59 12.47
N HIS A 114 -14.92 9.10 12.80
CA HIS A 114 -16.04 8.27 13.23
C HIS A 114 -16.63 7.49 12.06
N ILE A 115 -16.89 8.14 10.92
CA ILE A 115 -17.36 7.48 9.69
C ILE A 115 -16.33 6.45 9.21
N MET A 116 -15.04 6.78 9.27
CA MET A 116 -13.96 5.86 8.93
C MET A 116 -13.94 4.61 9.84
N LYS A 117 -14.20 4.78 11.15
CA LYS A 117 -14.32 3.65 12.09
C LYS A 117 -15.56 2.81 11.81
N GLU A 118 -16.69 3.42 11.48
CA GLU A 118 -17.92 2.71 11.13
C GLU A 118 -17.76 1.91 9.83
N CYS A 119 -17.15 2.50 8.80
CA CYS A 119 -16.83 1.78 7.58
C CYS A 119 -15.94 0.56 7.86
N ARG A 120 -14.86 0.72 8.64
CA ARG A 120 -14.01 -0.43 8.99
C ARG A 120 -14.76 -1.52 9.74
N ARG A 121 -15.61 -1.17 10.70
CA ARG A 121 -16.46 -2.13 11.43
C ARG A 121 -17.43 -2.88 10.52
N LYS A 122 -17.97 -2.22 9.48
CA LYS A 122 -18.87 -2.84 8.50
C LYS A 122 -18.17 -3.96 7.72
N TYR A 123 -16.90 -3.77 7.33
CA TYR A 123 -16.16 -4.75 6.52
C TYR A 123 -15.30 -5.72 7.34
N LEU A 124 -15.03 -5.40 8.61
CA LEU A 124 -14.30 -6.21 9.57
C LEU A 124 -15.01 -6.25 10.93
N PRO A 125 -16.22 -6.82 11.02
CA PRO A 125 -16.95 -6.88 12.28
C PRO A 125 -16.21 -7.71 13.35
N ASP A 126 -15.37 -8.67 12.93
CA ASP A 126 -14.61 -9.58 13.79
C ASP A 126 -13.08 -9.36 13.74
N ALA A 127 -12.59 -8.17 13.35
CA ALA A 127 -11.13 -7.88 13.26
C ALA A 127 -10.32 -8.18 14.54
N LEU A 128 -10.98 -8.32 15.70
CA LEU A 128 -10.33 -8.72 16.95
C LEU A 128 -10.06 -10.24 17.07
N LYS A 129 -10.57 -11.06 16.16
CA LYS A 129 -10.50 -12.54 16.22
C LYS A 129 -9.72 -13.18 15.08
N GLU A 130 -9.55 -12.49 13.96
CA GLU A 130 -8.92 -13.02 12.75
C GLU A 130 -7.69 -12.18 12.41
N GLN A 131 -6.56 -12.81 12.11
CA GLN A 131 -5.43 -12.10 11.51
C GLN A 131 -5.87 -11.61 10.13
N VAL A 132 -6.13 -10.31 10.01
CA VAL A 132 -6.43 -9.68 8.73
C VAL A 132 -5.13 -9.63 7.95
N ASP A 133 -5.09 -10.29 6.79
CA ASP A 133 -3.96 -10.18 5.87
C ASP A 133 -3.76 -8.71 5.44
N GLU A 134 -2.50 -8.27 5.39
CA GLU A 134 -2.12 -6.87 5.16
C GLU A 134 -2.74 -6.29 3.89
N CYS A 135 -2.90 -7.11 2.84
CA CYS A 135 -3.51 -6.66 1.59
C CYS A 135 -5.00 -6.39 1.72
N ARG A 136 -5.70 -7.21 2.50
CA ARG A 136 -7.10 -6.95 2.84
C ARG A 136 -7.21 -5.67 3.66
N GLU A 137 -6.34 -5.45 4.64
CA GLU A 137 -6.35 -4.23 5.45
C GLU A 137 -6.09 -2.98 4.60
N ALA A 138 -5.07 -2.99 3.74
CA ALA A 138 -4.74 -1.86 2.86
C ALA A 138 -5.87 -1.53 1.87
N SER A 139 -6.50 -2.55 1.30
CA SER A 139 -7.67 -2.40 0.40
C SER A 139 -8.87 -1.79 1.13
N LEU A 140 -9.13 -2.24 2.36
CA LEU A 140 -10.21 -1.69 3.19
C LEU A 140 -9.92 -0.27 3.66
N TYR A 141 -8.67 0.04 4.01
CA TYR A 141 -8.28 1.41 4.34
C TYR A 141 -8.53 2.36 3.17
N THR A 142 -8.16 1.94 1.96
CA THR A 142 -8.41 2.71 0.72
C THR A 142 -9.91 2.93 0.51
N THR A 143 -10.69 1.84 0.56
CA THR A 143 -12.14 1.85 0.37
C THR A 143 -12.84 2.76 1.38
N CYS A 144 -12.52 2.60 2.66
CA CYS A 144 -13.14 3.37 3.72
C CYS A 144 -12.74 4.85 3.70
N THR A 145 -11.51 5.16 3.30
CA THR A 145 -11.10 6.57 3.12
C THR A 145 -11.90 7.22 2.00
N GLU A 146 -12.13 6.52 0.88
CA GLU A 146 -12.96 7.04 -0.21
C GLU A 146 -14.43 7.24 0.18
N GLU A 147 -15.04 6.24 0.84
CA GLU A 147 -16.43 6.33 1.30
C GLU A 147 -16.60 7.46 2.31
N THR A 148 -15.65 7.61 3.21
CA THR A 148 -15.66 8.68 4.22
C THR A 148 -15.47 10.04 3.57
N ALA A 149 -14.48 10.18 2.68
CA ALA A 149 -14.21 11.44 1.99
C ALA A 149 -15.41 11.91 1.15
N ARG A 150 -16.16 11.00 0.51
CA ARG A 150 -17.39 11.35 -0.21
C ARG A 150 -18.50 11.93 0.68
N GLN A 151 -18.51 11.57 1.96
CA GLN A 151 -19.54 11.98 2.92
C GLN A 151 -19.14 13.22 3.71
N SER A 152 -17.85 13.36 4.03
CA SER A 152 -17.34 14.36 4.98
C SER A 152 -16.54 15.49 4.35
N CYS A 153 -15.93 15.27 3.18
CA CYS A 153 -15.11 16.28 2.51
C CYS A 153 -15.93 17.10 1.50
N PRO A 154 -15.58 18.39 1.29
CA PRO A 154 -16.16 19.19 0.22
C PRO A 154 -15.90 18.59 -1.17
N LYS A 155 -16.78 18.83 -2.15
CA LYS A 155 -16.67 18.27 -3.52
C LYS A 155 -15.42 18.71 -4.28
N GLU A 156 -14.84 19.86 -3.94
CA GLU A 156 -13.58 20.33 -4.52
C GLU A 156 -12.38 19.39 -4.22
N TYR A 157 -12.54 18.45 -3.29
CA TYR A 157 -11.53 17.45 -2.95
C TYR A 157 -11.60 16.20 -3.85
N ASP A 158 -12.53 16.17 -4.82
CA ASP A 158 -12.73 15.06 -5.75
C ASP A 158 -11.45 14.74 -6.55
N GLU A 159 -10.69 15.77 -6.94
CA GLU A 159 -9.40 15.64 -7.63
C GLU A 159 -8.34 15.00 -6.73
N PHE A 160 -8.33 15.33 -5.43
CA PHE A 160 -7.39 14.77 -4.46
C PHE A 160 -7.67 13.31 -4.12
N ARG A 161 -8.91 12.83 -4.29
CA ARG A 161 -9.23 11.40 -4.18
C ARG A 161 -8.50 10.57 -5.24
N ALA A 162 -8.30 11.11 -6.45
CA ALA A 162 -7.54 10.42 -7.48
C ALA A 162 -6.04 10.32 -7.13
N SER A 163 -5.50 11.34 -6.47
CA SER A 163 -4.13 11.33 -5.93
C SER A 163 -3.99 10.32 -4.79
N PHE A 164 -4.93 10.30 -3.84
CA PHE A 164 -4.97 9.28 -2.78
C PHE A 164 -5.03 7.86 -3.34
N LYS A 165 -5.87 7.58 -4.34
CA LYS A 165 -5.93 6.27 -5.02
C LYS A 165 -4.59 5.83 -5.58
N ARG A 166 -3.86 6.76 -6.23
CA ARG A 166 -2.53 6.50 -6.79
C ARG A 166 -1.55 6.13 -5.68
N LEU A 167 -1.53 6.91 -4.60
CA LEU A 167 -0.71 6.60 -3.42
C LEU A 167 -1.06 5.24 -2.81
N SER A 168 -2.34 4.97 -2.58
CA SER A 168 -2.80 3.69 -2.02
C SER A 168 -2.43 2.49 -2.90
N ALA A 169 -2.51 2.63 -4.22
CA ALA A 169 -2.09 1.59 -5.15
C ALA A 169 -0.58 1.33 -5.07
N ALA A 170 0.24 2.39 -5.00
CA ALA A 170 1.69 2.28 -4.83
C ALA A 170 2.06 1.57 -3.51
N VAL A 171 1.40 1.93 -2.41
CA VAL A 171 1.60 1.26 -1.11
C VAL A 171 1.18 -0.21 -1.16
N GLN A 172 0.05 -0.54 -1.78
CA GLN A 172 -0.38 -1.93 -1.95
C GLN A 172 0.63 -2.74 -2.76
N MET A 173 1.18 -2.17 -3.84
CA MET A 173 2.27 -2.82 -4.59
C MET A 173 3.44 -3.13 -3.68
N LEU A 174 3.93 -2.17 -2.89
CA LEU A 174 5.05 -2.35 -1.95
C LEU A 174 4.81 -3.39 -0.86
N LEU A 175 3.55 -3.60 -0.45
CA LEU A 175 3.16 -4.66 0.48
C LEU A 175 3.17 -6.06 -0.16
N GLY A 176 3.46 -6.16 -1.47
CA GLY A 176 3.35 -7.41 -2.21
C GLY A 176 1.91 -7.82 -2.48
N CYS A 177 0.96 -6.88 -2.33
CA CYS A 177 -0.39 -7.09 -2.79
C CYS A 177 -0.35 -6.98 -4.30
N GLU A 178 -0.40 -8.14 -4.98
CA GLU A 178 -0.61 -8.15 -6.41
C GLU A 178 -1.77 -7.20 -6.76
N ARG A 179 -1.78 -6.70 -7.99
CA ARG A 179 -3.03 -6.22 -8.59
C ARG A 179 -4.02 -7.38 -8.59
N SER A 180 -4.65 -7.66 -7.46
CA SER A 180 -5.86 -8.43 -7.38
C SER A 180 -6.90 -7.58 -8.08
N SER A 181 -6.88 -7.63 -9.42
CA SER A 181 -8.10 -7.54 -10.19
C SER A 181 -9.09 -8.46 -9.47
N GLN A 182 -10.08 -7.86 -8.81
CA GLN A 182 -11.22 -8.57 -8.25
C GLN A 182 -10.92 -9.47 -7.04
N ALA A 183 -10.36 -8.93 -5.95
CA ALA A 183 -10.99 -9.27 -4.67
C ALA A 183 -12.36 -8.58 -4.69
N THR A 184 -13.31 -9.22 -5.37
CA THR A 184 -14.71 -8.83 -5.37
C THR A 184 -15.09 -8.72 -3.90
N LEU A 185 -15.19 -7.50 -3.39
CA LEU A 185 -16.14 -7.18 -2.34
C LEU A 185 -17.46 -7.61 -2.96
N VAL A 186 -17.83 -8.89 -2.85
CA VAL A 186 -19.12 -9.38 -3.29
C VAL A 186 -20.08 -8.57 -2.45
N PRO A 187 -20.79 -7.58 -3.02
CA PRO A 187 -21.86 -7.00 -2.26
C PRO A 187 -22.81 -8.18 -2.01
N HIS A 188 -23.24 -8.36 -0.77
CA HIS A 188 -24.19 -9.39 -0.35
C HIS A 188 -25.53 -9.37 -1.14
N THR A 189 -25.65 -8.55 -2.18
CA THR A 189 -26.78 -8.46 -3.11
C THR A 189 -26.84 -9.59 -4.15
N ILE A 190 -25.76 -10.34 -4.44
CA ILE A 190 -25.82 -11.43 -5.44
C ILE A 190 -26.57 -12.67 -4.91
N ILE A 191 -26.58 -12.90 -3.59
CA ILE A 191 -27.32 -14.04 -3.00
C ILE A 191 -28.84 -13.81 -3.07
N VAL A 192 -29.30 -12.56 -3.11
CA VAL A 192 -30.74 -12.25 -3.24
C VAL A 192 -31.23 -12.46 -4.68
N GLY A 193 -30.38 -12.24 -5.69
CA GLY A 193 -30.75 -12.44 -7.10
C GLY A 193 -30.96 -13.91 -7.47
N LEU A 194 -30.13 -14.83 -6.96
CA LEU A 194 -30.26 -16.25 -7.23
C LEU A 194 -31.47 -16.88 -6.52
N ALA A 195 -31.81 -16.43 -5.31
CA ALA A 195 -33.01 -16.88 -4.61
C ALA A 195 -34.31 -16.44 -5.33
N ALA A 196 -34.35 -15.23 -5.88
CA ALA A 196 -35.51 -14.73 -6.62
C ALA A 196 -35.74 -15.49 -7.94
N VAL A 197 -34.67 -15.86 -8.66
CA VAL A 197 -34.79 -16.63 -9.91
C VAL A 197 -35.26 -18.07 -9.65
N ILE A 198 -34.78 -18.72 -8.58
CA ILE A 198 -35.23 -20.07 -8.22
C ILE A 198 -36.71 -20.06 -7.77
N LEU A 199 -37.15 -19.03 -7.04
CA LEU A 199 -38.56 -18.87 -6.65
C LEU A 199 -39.46 -18.58 -7.87
N LEU A 200 -39.01 -17.74 -8.81
CA LEU A 200 -39.79 -17.44 -10.02
C LEU A 200 -39.87 -18.63 -10.99
N LEU A 201 -38.83 -19.48 -11.05
CA LEU A 201 -38.87 -20.71 -11.85
C LEU A 201 -39.79 -21.78 -11.25
N ARG A 202 -39.89 -21.86 -9.91
CA ARG A 202 -40.78 -22.81 -9.22
C ARG A 202 -42.27 -22.45 -9.31
N VAL A 203 -42.62 -21.17 -9.46
CA VAL A 203 -44.03 -20.73 -9.59
C VAL A 203 -44.59 -20.93 -11.00
N LYS A 204 -43.73 -21.07 -12.02
CA LYS A 204 -44.18 -21.27 -13.41
C LYS A 204 -44.53 -22.73 -13.76
N GLU A 205 -44.20 -23.67 -12.89
CA GLU A 205 -44.49 -25.11 -13.08
C GLU A 205 -45.69 -25.64 -12.26
N THR A 206 -46.53 -24.76 -11.73
CA THR A 206 -47.85 -25.07 -11.14
C THR A 206 -48.93 -24.27 -11.83
#